data_AF-A0A6G2Q4I7-F1
#
_entry.id   AF-A0A6G2Q4I7-F1
#
_cell.length_a   1.000
_cell.length_b   1.000
_cell.length_c   1.000
_cell.angle_alpha   90.00
_cell.angle_beta   90.00
_cell.angle_gamma   90.00
#
_symmetry.space_group_name_H-M   'P 1'
#
loop_
_entity.id
_entity.type
_entity.pdbx_description
1 polymer ?
#
loop_
_entity_poly.entity_id
_entity_poly.type
_entity_poly.pdbx_seq_one_letter_code
_entity_poly.pdbx_strand_id
1 'polypeptide(L)'
;MEQRVTARAAGTEDGAAGAGHEAAPAGDTTGTARATGAAGTTGAAGTTPPAGRDPGTPDPRRRVPRTDDLLRDPRLAEATGRLGAAVVKGAVRQAQQRARDGELAPEDVPDTILGLLPDTASGLRPVLNATGVLLHTNLGRAPLSDAARRAVTEAAGPTDVELDLATGARARRGRS
;
A
#
# COMPACT_ATOMS: atom_id res chain seq x y z
N MET A 1 -57.94 -3.18 0.13
CA MET A 1 -57.63 -2.24 -0.97
C MET A 1 -56.19 -2.51 -1.36
N GLU A 2 -56.03 -3.48 -2.24
CA GLU A 2 -54.74 -4.01 -2.70
C GLU A 2 -54.18 -3.09 -3.78
N GLN A 3 -52.89 -2.74 -3.71
CA GLN A 3 -52.19 -2.14 -4.86
C GLN A 3 -50.95 -2.95 -5.19
N ARG A 4 -50.95 -3.41 -6.44
CA ARG A 4 -50.05 -4.36 -7.07
C ARG A 4 -48.73 -3.70 -7.45
N VAL A 5 -47.66 -4.46 -7.23
CA VAL A 5 -46.32 -4.27 -7.79
C VAL A 5 -46.34 -4.62 -9.29
N THR A 6 -45.71 -3.80 -10.12
CA THR A 6 -45.36 -4.17 -11.51
C THR A 6 -43.87 -3.98 -11.75
N ALA A 7 -43.15 -5.08 -11.89
CA ALA A 7 -41.77 -5.15 -12.37
C ALA A 7 -41.71 -5.01 -13.90
N ARG A 8 -40.66 -4.38 -14.44
CA ARG A 8 -40.33 -4.43 -15.87
C ARG A 8 -38.85 -4.74 -16.09
N ALA A 9 -38.64 -5.57 -17.11
CA ALA A 9 -37.48 -6.40 -17.37
C ALA A 9 -36.23 -5.68 -17.92
N ALA A 10 -35.10 -6.37 -17.70
CA ALA A 10 -33.77 -6.11 -18.24
C ALA A 10 -33.67 -6.38 -19.75
N GLY A 11 -32.83 -5.60 -20.43
CA GLY A 11 -32.32 -5.86 -21.78
C GLY A 11 -30.80 -5.94 -21.74
N THR A 12 -30.27 -7.07 -22.20
CA THR A 12 -28.85 -7.38 -22.41
C THR A 12 -28.51 -7.11 -23.86
N GLU A 13 -27.43 -6.38 -24.17
CA GLU A 13 -26.72 -6.53 -25.44
C GLU A 13 -25.20 -6.49 -25.22
N ASP A 14 -24.59 -7.61 -25.61
CA ASP A 14 -23.17 -7.90 -25.71
C ASP A 14 -22.66 -7.39 -27.08
N GLY A 15 -21.45 -6.85 -27.13
CA GLY A 15 -20.87 -6.33 -28.37
C GLY A 15 -19.35 -6.22 -28.32
N ALA A 16 -18.70 -7.28 -28.76
CA ALA A 16 -17.25 -7.47 -28.83
C ALA A 16 -16.54 -6.51 -29.82
N ALA A 17 -15.30 -6.13 -29.50
CA ALA A 17 -14.31 -5.74 -30.51
C ALA A 17 -12.88 -5.74 -29.97
N GLY A 18 -11.95 -6.32 -30.76
CA GLY A 18 -10.62 -5.74 -30.95
C GLY A 18 -9.44 -6.46 -30.30
N ALA A 19 -8.98 -7.55 -30.91
CA ALA A 19 -7.60 -8.01 -30.79
C ALA A 19 -6.72 -7.22 -31.79
N GLY A 20 -5.56 -6.74 -31.35
CA GLY A 20 -4.57 -6.15 -32.25
C GLY A 20 -3.44 -5.35 -31.61
N HIS A 21 -2.25 -5.95 -31.65
CA HIS A 21 -0.94 -5.35 -31.97
C HIS A 21 0.08 -4.99 -30.88
N GLU A 22 1.19 -5.73 -30.99
CA GLU A 22 2.61 -5.35 -30.93
C GLU A 22 3.22 -4.76 -29.66
N ALA A 23 4.15 -5.55 -29.10
CA ALA A 23 5.13 -5.14 -28.11
C ALA A 23 6.54 -5.34 -28.68
N ALA A 24 7.34 -4.26 -28.71
CA ALA A 24 8.81 -4.17 -28.52
C ALA A 24 9.31 -2.78 -28.98
N PRO A 25 10.52 -2.29 -28.60
CA PRO A 25 11.53 -2.86 -27.69
C PRO A 25 11.98 -1.90 -26.56
N ALA A 26 12.53 -2.45 -25.48
CA ALA A 26 13.32 -1.72 -24.49
C ALA A 26 14.81 -1.80 -24.86
N GLY A 27 15.47 -0.63 -24.84
CA GLY A 27 16.84 -0.43 -25.28
C GLY A 27 17.91 -0.93 -24.31
N ASP A 28 19.06 -1.15 -24.93
CA ASP A 28 20.39 -1.48 -24.42
C ASP A 28 20.96 -0.40 -23.49
N THR A 29 21.61 -0.82 -22.38
CA THR A 29 22.72 -0.08 -21.77
C THR A 29 23.69 -1.02 -21.06
N THR A 30 24.86 -1.18 -21.69
CA THR A 30 26.19 -0.96 -21.09
C THR A 30 26.79 -2.08 -20.25
N GLY A 31 27.77 -2.75 -20.86
CA GLY A 31 28.75 -3.57 -20.16
C GLY A 31 29.84 -2.75 -19.46
N THR A 32 30.55 -3.40 -18.55
CA THR A 32 31.98 -3.13 -18.31
C THR A 32 32.63 -4.38 -17.74
N ALA A 33 33.69 -4.84 -18.42
CA ALA A 33 34.58 -5.90 -17.98
C ALA A 33 35.68 -5.34 -17.05
N ARG A 34 36.06 -6.09 -16.00
CA ARG A 34 37.38 -6.05 -15.34
C ARG A 34 37.67 -7.46 -14.81
N ALA A 35 38.58 -8.20 -15.43
CA ALA A 35 40.02 -8.24 -15.13
C ALA A 35 40.33 -8.96 -13.80
N THR A 36 40.48 -10.28 -13.86
CA THR A 36 41.08 -11.12 -12.83
C THR A 36 42.60 -11.12 -12.98
N GLY A 37 43.32 -10.59 -11.99
CA GLY A 37 44.78 -10.64 -11.88
C GLY A 37 45.16 -11.12 -10.48
N ALA A 38 46.10 -12.06 -10.43
CA ALA A 38 46.53 -12.79 -9.24
C ALA A 38 47.82 -12.22 -8.62
N ALA A 39 48.08 -12.68 -7.39
CA ALA A 39 49.38 -12.99 -6.77
C ALA A 39 50.03 -12.00 -5.77
N GLY A 40 50.40 -12.59 -4.62
CA GLY A 40 51.48 -12.18 -3.68
C GLY A 40 51.07 -11.16 -2.61
N THR A 41 51.51 -11.21 -1.35
CA THR A 41 52.44 -12.08 -0.61
C THR A 41 52.26 -11.77 0.88
N THR A 42 52.65 -12.73 1.70
CA THR A 42 52.81 -12.79 3.16
C THR A 42 53.32 -11.49 3.82
N GLY A 43 52.73 -11.14 4.97
CA GLY A 43 53.23 -10.13 5.89
C GLY A 43 52.52 -10.19 7.24
N ALA A 44 53.09 -10.93 8.18
CA ALA A 44 52.65 -10.97 9.57
C ALA A 44 52.96 -9.63 10.25
N ALA A 45 51.94 -8.96 10.79
CA ALA A 45 52.09 -7.82 11.69
C ALA A 45 50.96 -7.88 12.74
N GLY A 46 51.35 -7.66 14.00
CA GLY A 46 50.61 -8.03 15.21
C GLY A 46 49.12 -7.71 15.23
N THR A 47 48.33 -8.71 15.61
CA THR A 47 46.99 -8.52 16.17
C THR A 47 47.13 -7.77 17.48
N THR A 48 47.13 -6.44 17.40
CA THR A 48 46.77 -5.60 18.53
C THR A 48 45.31 -5.93 18.85
N PRO A 49 44.98 -6.40 20.06
CA PRO A 49 43.58 -6.61 20.43
C PRO A 49 42.83 -5.29 20.23
N PRO A 50 41.63 -5.28 19.63
CA PRO A 50 40.89 -4.04 19.47
C PRO A 50 40.73 -3.40 20.84
N ALA A 51 41.15 -2.14 20.94
CA ALA A 51 41.02 -1.30 22.12
C ALA A 51 39.62 -1.48 22.69
N GLY A 52 39.56 -1.63 24.01
CA GLY A 52 38.37 -2.01 24.74
C GLY A 52 37.14 -1.20 24.31
N ARG A 53 36.01 -1.90 24.19
CA ARG A 53 34.70 -1.25 24.29
C ARG A 53 34.73 -0.38 25.53
N ASP A 54 34.58 0.92 25.34
CA ASP A 54 34.28 1.83 26.43
C ASP A 54 32.98 1.36 27.10
N PRO A 55 32.99 0.86 28.35
CA PRO A 55 31.80 0.32 29.00
C PRO A 55 30.74 1.39 29.30
N GLY A 56 30.96 2.64 28.89
CA GLY A 56 30.06 3.77 29.11
C GLY A 56 29.19 4.21 27.93
N THR A 57 29.43 3.77 26.68
CA THR A 57 28.54 4.17 25.57
C THR A 57 27.34 3.23 25.51
N PRO A 58 26.11 3.70 25.86
CA PRO A 58 24.93 2.84 25.80
C PRO A 58 24.72 2.40 24.35
N ASP A 59 24.59 1.10 24.12
CA ASP A 59 24.27 0.56 22.80
C ASP A 59 23.00 1.26 22.27
N PRO A 60 23.09 2.08 21.21
CA PRO A 60 21.95 2.85 20.70
C PRO A 60 20.79 1.93 20.28
N ARG A 61 21.07 0.65 19.97
CA ARG A 61 20.05 -0.35 19.66
C ARG A 61 19.11 -0.64 20.84
N ARG A 62 19.57 -0.42 22.08
CA ARG A 62 18.73 -0.57 23.30
C ARG A 62 17.73 0.56 23.49
N ARG A 63 17.94 1.70 22.83
CA ARG A 63 17.05 2.86 22.88
C ARG A 63 15.96 2.82 21.81
N VAL A 64 16.05 1.91 20.84
CA VAL A 64 15.04 1.79 19.78
C VAL A 64 13.68 1.45 20.41
N PRO A 65 12.66 2.30 20.23
CA PRO A 65 11.36 2.11 20.87
C PRO A 65 10.67 0.85 20.38
N ARG A 66 10.01 0.13 21.28
CA ARG A 66 9.26 -1.09 20.92
C ARG A 66 8.02 -0.72 20.13
N THR A 67 7.58 -1.64 19.28
CA THR A 67 6.36 -1.46 18.47
C THR A 67 5.14 -1.17 19.34
N ASP A 68 4.99 -1.84 20.48
CA ASP A 68 3.87 -1.59 21.40
C ASP A 68 3.91 -0.18 21.99
N ASP A 69 5.12 0.36 22.25
CA ASP A 69 5.27 1.73 22.75
C ASP A 69 4.93 2.75 21.65
N LEU A 70 5.35 2.47 20.40
CA LEU A 70 5.00 3.29 19.24
C LEU A 70 3.49 3.29 18.95
N LEU A 71 2.81 2.15 19.07
CA LEU A 71 1.38 2.05 18.84
C LEU A 71 0.51 2.72 19.92
N ARG A 72 1.10 3.15 21.04
CA ARG A 72 0.42 4.02 22.01
C ARG A 72 0.38 5.49 21.59
N ASP A 73 1.17 5.90 20.59
CA ASP A 73 1.06 7.24 20.00
C ASP A 73 -0.29 7.37 19.26
N PRO A 74 -1.15 8.33 19.64
CA PRO A 74 -2.45 8.54 18.99
C PRO A 74 -2.37 8.72 17.48
N ARG A 75 -1.30 9.34 16.97
CA ARG A 75 -1.09 9.58 15.53
C ARG A 75 -0.93 8.26 14.77
N LEU A 76 -0.21 7.31 15.36
CA LEU A 76 0.00 5.97 14.78
C LEU A 76 -1.21 5.06 14.95
N ALA A 77 -1.95 5.20 16.05
CA ALA A 77 -3.22 4.51 16.25
C ALA A 77 -4.27 4.96 15.21
N GLU A 78 -4.39 6.26 14.96
CA GLU A 78 -5.26 6.82 13.92
C GLU A 78 -4.85 6.31 12.53
N ALA A 79 -3.56 6.36 12.21
CA ALA A 79 -3.05 5.84 10.94
C ALA A 79 -3.32 4.35 10.77
N THR A 80 -3.30 3.57 11.86
CA THR A 80 -3.64 2.14 11.83
C THR A 80 -5.11 1.93 11.48
N GLY A 81 -6.02 2.76 12.01
CA GLY A 81 -7.44 2.73 11.64
C GLY A 81 -7.67 3.09 10.17
N ARG A 82 -6.94 4.09 9.65
CA ARG A 82 -7.09 4.60 8.27
C ARG A 82 -6.43 3.73 7.19
N LEU A 83 -5.25 3.19 7.46
CA LEU A 83 -4.41 2.49 6.48
C LEU A 83 -4.34 0.98 6.70
N GLY A 84 -4.78 0.51 7.87
CA GLY A 84 -4.66 -0.87 8.28
C GLY A 84 -3.30 -1.22 8.91
N ALA A 85 -3.31 -2.24 9.76
CA ALA A 85 -2.16 -2.62 10.57
C ALA A 85 -0.94 -3.08 9.74
N ALA A 86 -1.14 -3.66 8.56
CA ALA A 86 -0.04 -4.16 7.73
C ALA A 86 0.86 -3.02 7.23
N VAL A 87 0.26 -1.93 6.75
CA VAL A 87 0.96 -0.74 6.25
C VAL A 87 1.76 -0.09 7.38
N VAL A 88 1.12 0.15 8.51
CA VAL A 88 1.77 0.78 9.68
C VAL A 88 2.91 -0.09 10.21
N LYS A 89 2.71 -1.40 10.37
CA LYS A 89 3.77 -2.32 10.80
C LYS A 89 4.95 -2.37 9.81
N GLY A 90 4.69 -2.19 8.51
CA GLY A 90 5.73 -2.05 7.49
C GLY A 90 6.63 -0.84 7.76
N ALA A 91 6.03 0.34 7.93
CA ALA A 91 6.74 1.59 8.22
C ALA A 91 7.50 1.51 9.56
N VAL A 92 6.89 0.93 10.60
CA VAL A 92 7.56 0.72 11.90
C VAL A 92 8.81 -0.14 11.76
N ARG A 93 8.71 -1.28 11.07
CA ARG A 93 9.88 -2.16 10.86
C ARG A 93 10.99 -1.45 10.10
N GLN A 94 10.64 -0.69 9.07
CA GLN A 94 11.61 0.08 8.29
C GLN A 94 12.34 1.12 9.16
N ALA A 95 11.61 1.93 9.93
CA ALA A 95 12.22 2.95 10.78
C ALA A 95 13.07 2.35 11.92
N GLN A 96 12.58 1.29 12.57
CA GLN A 96 13.35 0.58 13.60
C GLN A 96 14.61 -0.06 13.04
N GLN A 97 14.57 -0.59 11.81
CA GLN A 97 15.75 -1.18 11.17
C GLN A 97 16.81 -0.11 10.89
N ARG A 98 16.41 1.03 10.31
CA ARG A 98 17.31 2.20 10.11
C ARG A 98 17.96 2.66 11.42
N ALA A 99 17.21 2.66 12.52
CA ALA A 99 17.75 3.00 13.83
C ALA A 99 18.74 1.96 14.36
N ARG A 100 18.51 0.66 14.12
CA ARG A 100 19.46 -0.41 14.50
C ARG A 100 20.74 -0.38 13.68
N ASP A 101 20.64 0.08 12.44
CA ASP A 101 21.77 0.24 11.51
C ASP A 101 22.53 1.54 11.75
N GLY A 102 22.03 2.43 12.62
CA GLY A 102 22.67 3.69 12.98
C GLY A 102 22.39 4.83 12.01
N GLU A 103 21.47 4.65 11.06
CA GLU A 103 21.07 5.64 10.06
C GLU A 103 20.00 6.62 10.56
N LEU A 104 19.39 6.31 11.71
CA LEU A 104 18.32 7.09 12.32
C LEU A 104 18.51 7.12 13.83
N ALA A 105 18.42 8.30 14.46
CA ALA A 105 18.44 8.38 15.91
C ALA A 105 17.16 7.71 16.47
N PRO A 106 17.23 6.92 17.56
CA PRO A 106 16.06 6.28 18.15
C PRO A 106 14.91 7.24 18.47
N GLU A 107 15.23 8.50 18.77
CA GLU A 107 14.29 9.58 19.09
C GLU A 107 13.47 10.03 17.88
N ASP A 108 14.04 9.92 16.67
CA ASP A 108 13.43 10.33 15.42
C ASP A 108 12.55 9.23 14.79
N VAL A 109 12.54 8.04 15.39
CA VAL A 109 11.76 6.88 14.90
C VAL A 109 10.27 7.20 14.75
N PRO A 110 9.57 7.79 15.74
CA PRO A 110 8.14 8.06 15.62
C PRO A 110 7.80 8.99 14.44
N ASP A 111 8.50 10.11 14.32
CA ASP A 111 8.23 11.09 13.26
C ASP A 111 8.65 10.57 11.88
N THR A 112 9.71 9.76 11.82
CA THR A 112 10.08 9.05 10.59
C THR A 112 9.00 8.07 10.15
N ILE A 113 8.38 7.33 11.07
CA ILE A 113 7.27 6.43 10.74
C ILE A 113 6.13 7.24 10.13
N LEU A 114 5.74 8.35 10.75
CA LEU A 114 4.65 9.20 10.25
C LEU A 114 4.96 9.76 8.85
N GLY A 115 6.20 10.16 8.60
CA GLY A 115 6.63 10.63 7.27
C GLY A 115 6.69 9.54 6.19
N LEU A 116 6.74 8.26 6.58
CA LEU A 116 6.71 7.12 5.65
C LEU A 116 5.28 6.67 5.30
N LEU A 117 4.28 7.07 6.09
CA LEU A 117 2.90 6.61 5.90
C LEU A 117 2.21 7.40 4.78
N PRO A 118 1.51 6.74 3.85
CA PRO A 118 0.72 7.42 2.84
C PRO A 118 -0.54 8.06 3.46
N ASP A 119 -1.04 9.12 2.83
CA ASP A 119 -2.27 9.78 3.27
C ASP A 119 -3.54 8.93 3.07
N THR A 120 -3.52 7.98 2.14
CA THR A 120 -4.65 7.07 1.91
C THR A 120 -4.13 5.66 1.70
N ALA A 121 -5.00 4.67 1.92
CA ALA A 121 -4.69 3.28 1.60
C ALA A 121 -4.57 3.04 0.08
N SER A 122 -4.93 4.02 -0.74
CA SER A 122 -4.78 3.98 -2.20
C SER A 122 -3.48 4.63 -2.65
N GLY A 123 -2.79 4.01 -3.61
CA GLY A 123 -1.68 4.64 -4.32
C GLY A 123 -2.11 5.71 -5.32
N LEU A 124 -3.43 5.89 -5.55
CA LEU A 124 -3.97 6.86 -6.49
C LEU A 124 -4.24 8.19 -5.79
N ARG A 125 -3.98 9.30 -6.51
CA ARG A 125 -4.28 10.65 -6.05
C ARG A 125 -5.44 11.25 -6.86
N PRO A 126 -6.37 11.98 -6.22
CA PRO A 126 -7.34 12.79 -6.95
C PRO A 126 -6.62 13.84 -7.81
N VAL A 127 -7.16 14.12 -8.99
CA VAL A 127 -6.64 15.13 -9.91
C VAL A 127 -7.76 16.01 -10.46
N LEU A 128 -7.41 17.23 -10.86
CA LEU A 128 -8.30 18.12 -11.60
C LEU A 128 -8.13 17.86 -13.10
N ASN A 129 -9.21 17.49 -13.78
CA ASN A 129 -9.18 17.34 -15.23
C ASN A 129 -9.31 18.70 -15.92
N ALA A 130 -8.21 19.18 -16.50
CA ALA A 130 -8.14 20.43 -17.26
C ALA A 130 -7.97 20.22 -18.78
N THR A 131 -8.18 19.00 -19.28
CA THR A 131 -7.97 18.69 -20.72
C THR A 131 -9.17 18.98 -21.60
N GLY A 132 -10.35 19.20 -21.00
CA GLY A 132 -11.63 19.31 -21.72
C GLY A 132 -12.22 17.98 -22.18
N VAL A 133 -11.55 16.84 -21.95
CA VAL A 133 -12.05 15.50 -22.29
C VAL A 133 -12.92 14.96 -21.15
N LEU A 134 -14.22 14.75 -21.41
CA LEU A 134 -15.15 14.24 -20.40
C LEU A 134 -14.85 12.78 -19.97
N LEU A 135 -14.70 11.88 -20.94
CA LEU A 135 -14.39 10.46 -20.69
C LEU A 135 -12.89 10.20 -20.88
N HIS A 136 -12.10 10.58 -19.89
CA HIS A 136 -10.65 10.46 -19.98
C HIS A 136 -10.17 9.06 -19.55
N THR A 137 -9.70 8.25 -20.49
CA THR A 137 -9.29 6.84 -20.25
C THR A 137 -8.19 6.72 -19.19
N ASN A 138 -7.19 7.59 -19.24
CA ASN A 138 -6.10 7.59 -18.25
C ASN A 138 -6.50 8.13 -16.86
N LEU A 139 -7.64 8.82 -16.73
CA LEU A 139 -8.11 9.39 -15.45
C LEU A 139 -9.33 8.67 -14.87
N GLY A 140 -9.71 7.51 -15.42
CA GLY A 140 -10.82 6.71 -14.89
C GLY A 140 -12.18 6.96 -15.53
N ARG A 141 -12.24 7.53 -16.73
CA ARG A 141 -13.46 7.72 -17.54
C ARG A 141 -14.53 8.55 -16.81
N ALA A 142 -15.72 7.99 -16.58
CA ALA A 142 -16.86 8.69 -16.00
C ALA A 142 -16.75 8.70 -14.46
N PRO A 143 -16.76 9.87 -13.81
CA PRO A 143 -16.84 9.93 -12.35
C PRO A 143 -18.20 9.41 -11.87
N LEU A 144 -18.20 8.73 -10.73
CA LEU A 144 -19.42 8.29 -10.08
C LEU A 144 -20.16 9.48 -9.46
N SER A 145 -21.50 9.50 -9.60
CA SER A 145 -22.34 10.44 -8.87
C SER A 145 -22.28 10.21 -7.35
N ASP A 146 -22.65 11.20 -6.55
CA ASP A 146 -22.67 11.03 -5.09
C ASP A 146 -23.60 9.91 -4.63
N ALA A 147 -24.75 9.74 -5.30
CA ALA A 147 -25.65 8.62 -5.03
C ALA A 147 -24.98 7.27 -5.30
N ALA A 148 -24.26 7.14 -6.43
CA ALA A 148 -23.54 5.91 -6.75
C ALA A 148 -22.39 5.64 -5.76
N ARG A 149 -21.65 6.67 -5.33
CA ARG A 149 -20.58 6.54 -4.33
C ARG A 149 -21.13 6.08 -2.98
N ARG A 150 -22.29 6.59 -2.54
CA ARG A 150 -22.97 6.14 -1.31
C ARG A 150 -23.40 4.68 -1.43
N ALA A 151 -24.05 4.30 -2.53
CA ALA A 151 -24.46 2.92 -2.76
C ALA A 151 -23.28 1.93 -2.72
N VAL A 152 -22.13 2.28 -3.33
CA VAL A 152 -20.90 1.47 -3.24
C VAL A 152 -20.40 1.36 -1.80
N THR A 153 -20.46 2.44 -1.03
CA THR A 153 -20.02 2.45 0.38
C THR A 153 -20.93 1.56 1.24
N GLU A 154 -22.25 1.65 1.07
CA GLU A 154 -23.22 0.80 1.76
C GLU A 154 -23.06 -0.67 1.39
N ALA A 155 -22.75 -0.96 0.12
CA ALA A 155 -22.53 -2.31 -0.38
C ALA A 155 -21.13 -2.88 -0.11
N ALA A 156 -20.22 -2.15 0.55
CA ALA A 156 -18.85 -2.59 0.82
C ALA A 156 -18.75 -3.69 1.89
N GLY A 157 -19.82 -3.94 2.65
CA GLY A 157 -19.92 -5.02 3.62
C GLY A 157 -20.64 -6.27 3.10
N PRO A 158 -20.95 -7.24 3.97
CA PRO A 158 -21.86 -8.33 3.64
C PRO A 158 -23.22 -7.78 3.20
N THR A 159 -23.70 -8.26 2.06
CA THR A 159 -24.93 -7.79 1.42
C THR A 159 -25.82 -8.98 1.05
N ASP A 160 -27.09 -8.71 0.80
CA ASP A 160 -28.12 -9.70 0.45
C ASP A 160 -28.11 -10.08 -1.05
N VAL A 161 -26.96 -9.95 -1.71
CA VAL A 161 -26.79 -10.12 -3.17
C VAL A 161 -27.43 -11.39 -3.72
N GLU A 162 -27.46 -12.48 -2.94
CA GLU A 162 -28.14 -13.72 -3.27
C GLU A 162 -28.97 -14.26 -2.09
N LEU A 163 -29.37 -13.43 -1.13
CA LEU A 163 -30.14 -13.86 0.03
C LEU A 163 -31.50 -13.15 0.04
N ASP A 164 -32.58 -13.92 0.02
CA ASP A 164 -33.89 -13.35 0.29
C ASP A 164 -34.07 -13.21 1.81
N LEU A 165 -34.11 -11.98 2.30
CA LEU A 165 -34.20 -11.69 3.73
C LEU A 165 -35.54 -12.12 4.38
N ALA A 166 -36.59 -12.36 3.59
CA ALA A 166 -37.89 -12.80 4.12
C ALA A 166 -37.95 -14.32 4.30
N THR A 167 -37.35 -15.07 3.39
CA THR A 167 -37.37 -16.55 3.38
C THR A 167 -36.09 -17.18 3.92
N GLY A 168 -34.98 -16.44 3.95
CA GLY A 168 -33.65 -16.95 4.24
C GLY A 168 -33.07 -17.85 3.15
N ALA A 169 -33.77 -18.03 2.03
CA ALA A 169 -33.33 -18.86 0.92
C ALA A 169 -32.41 -18.08 -0.04
N ARG A 170 -31.68 -18.84 -0.86
CA ARG A 170 -30.87 -18.26 -1.93
C ARG A 170 -31.78 -17.65 -3.01
N ALA A 171 -31.46 -16.44 -3.46
CA ALA A 171 -32.18 -15.69 -4.48
C ALA A 171 -31.30 -15.36 -5.70
N ARG A 172 -31.91 -14.85 -6.77
CA ARG A 172 -31.20 -14.35 -7.96
C ARG A 172 -30.54 -13.01 -7.65
N ARG A 173 -29.32 -12.82 -8.16
CA ARG A 173 -28.60 -11.54 -8.13
C ARG A 173 -29.37 -10.42 -8.81
N GLY A 174 -29.21 -9.20 -8.30
CA GLY A 174 -29.71 -7.97 -8.93
C GLY A 174 -31.20 -7.69 -8.68
N ARG A 175 -31.79 -8.24 -7.62
CA ARG A 175 -33.07 -7.74 -7.11
C ARG A 175 -32.82 -6.38 -6.43
N SER A 176 -33.67 -5.40 -6.73
CA SER A 176 -33.66 -4.05 -6.14
C SER A 176 -35.04 -3.75 -5.60
#